data_AF-A0A5C7AZ09-F1
#
_entry.id   AF-A0A5C7AZ09-F1
#
_cell.length_a   1.000
_cell.length_b   1.000
_cell.length_c   1.000
_cell.angle_alpha   90.00
_cell.angle_beta   90.00
_cell.angle_gamma   90.00
#
_symmetry.space_group_name_H-M   'P 1'
#
loop_
_entity.id
_entity.type
_entity.pdbx_description
1 polymer ?
#
loop_
_entity_poly.entity_id
_entity_poly.type
_entity_poly.pdbx_seq_one_letter_code
_entity_poly.pdbx_strand_id
1 'polypeptide(L)'
;MKKKGSSFESGTNRTLSWLIKNAILPEESAPVLYPERVKVSKGWLVGLEQGLAVREGASIRITWQPNAWQGSGRDEDSLFVIAYAPGSKRVYTLYKGNYRKAGVQVLDLPWSEPELGQVFVYVAFYAQDGCVREFSDSICLGKI
;
A
#
# COMPACT_ATOMS: atom_id res chain seq x y z
N MET A 1 7.81 15.93 -33.34
CA MET A 1 8.01 15.80 -31.88
C MET A 1 7.17 14.64 -31.38
N LYS A 2 7.79 13.51 -30.95
CA LYS A 2 7.06 12.37 -30.38
C LYS A 2 6.53 12.77 -28.99
N LYS A 3 5.21 12.67 -28.77
CA LYS A 3 4.61 12.81 -27.44
C LYS A 3 5.25 11.75 -26.54
N LYS A 4 5.94 12.17 -25.46
CA LYS A 4 6.34 11.27 -24.38
C LYS A 4 5.05 10.66 -23.84
N GLY A 5 4.83 9.37 -24.13
CA GLY A 5 3.73 8.61 -23.52
C GLY A 5 3.83 8.75 -22.01
N SER A 6 2.70 9.03 -21.36
CA SER A 6 2.68 9.31 -19.93
C SER A 6 3.27 8.11 -19.18
N SER A 7 4.19 8.35 -18.23
CA SER A 7 4.75 7.28 -17.38
C SER A 7 3.67 6.56 -16.55
N PHE A 8 2.46 7.12 -16.50
CA PHE A 8 1.31 6.57 -15.82
C PHE A 8 0.77 5.31 -16.50
N GLU A 9 0.69 5.30 -17.84
CA GLU A 9 0.24 4.12 -18.61
C GLU A 9 1.22 2.95 -18.48
N SER A 10 2.53 3.23 -18.47
CA SER A 10 3.55 2.19 -18.29
C SER A 10 3.58 1.63 -16.86
N GLY A 11 3.28 2.46 -15.86
CA GLY A 11 3.11 2.05 -14.46
C GLY A 11 1.91 1.12 -14.27
N THR A 12 0.73 1.54 -14.73
CA THR A 12 -0.51 0.75 -14.61
C THR A 12 -0.39 -0.59 -15.33
N ASN A 13 0.16 -0.61 -16.55
CA ASN A 13 0.38 -1.86 -17.28
C ASN A 13 1.35 -2.81 -16.57
N ARG A 14 2.36 -2.28 -15.89
CA ARG A 14 3.30 -3.08 -15.09
C ARG A 14 2.62 -3.66 -13.85
N THR A 15 1.78 -2.89 -13.16
CA THR A 15 1.00 -3.37 -12.01
C THR A 15 0.00 -4.44 -12.43
N LEU A 16 -0.74 -4.23 -13.52
CA LEU A 16 -1.67 -5.22 -14.08
C LEU A 16 -0.94 -6.51 -14.49
N SER A 17 0.22 -6.40 -15.15
CA SER A 17 1.02 -7.57 -15.50
C SER A 17 1.55 -8.31 -14.27
N TRP A 18 1.92 -7.59 -13.21
CA TRP A 18 2.32 -8.20 -11.95
C TRP A 18 1.14 -8.97 -11.35
N LEU A 19 -0.03 -8.32 -11.25
CA LEU A 19 -1.27 -8.88 -10.70
C LEU A 19 -1.63 -10.20 -11.36
N ILE A 20 -1.67 -10.23 -12.69
CA ILE A 20 -2.01 -11.43 -13.47
C ILE A 20 -1.01 -12.56 -13.20
N LYS A 21 0.28 -12.26 -13.04
CA LYS A 21 1.32 -13.28 -12.89
C LYS A 21 1.42 -13.87 -11.48
N ASN A 22 1.03 -13.13 -10.46
CA ASN A 22 1.41 -13.47 -9.09
C ASN A 22 0.27 -13.32 -8.06
N ALA A 23 -0.77 -12.53 -8.32
CA ALA A 23 -1.91 -12.38 -7.42
C ALA A 23 -3.17 -13.11 -7.93
N ILE A 24 -3.27 -13.36 -9.24
CA ILE A 24 -4.37 -14.15 -9.80
C ILE A 24 -3.87 -15.58 -9.99
N LEU A 25 -4.46 -16.53 -9.27
CA LEU A 25 -4.12 -17.94 -9.40
C LEU A 25 -5.24 -18.70 -10.11
N PRO A 26 -4.90 -19.69 -10.96
CA PRO A 26 -5.90 -20.57 -11.53
C PRO A 26 -6.40 -21.53 -10.44
N GLU A 27 -7.67 -21.40 -10.08
CA GLU A 27 -8.37 -22.41 -9.29
C GLU A 27 -9.35 -23.19 -10.17
N GLU A 28 -9.80 -24.35 -9.69
CA GLU A 28 -10.52 -25.36 -10.49
C GLU A 28 -11.76 -24.81 -11.23
N SER A 29 -12.44 -23.80 -10.69
CA SER A 29 -13.66 -23.24 -11.29
C SER A 29 -13.49 -21.84 -11.89
N ALA A 30 -12.52 -21.04 -11.42
CA ALA A 30 -12.31 -19.66 -11.86
C ALA A 30 -10.95 -19.13 -11.41
N PRO A 31 -10.37 -18.13 -12.11
CA PRO A 31 -9.23 -17.39 -11.59
C PRO A 31 -9.62 -16.61 -10.32
N VAL A 32 -8.88 -16.82 -9.22
CA VAL A 32 -9.10 -16.16 -7.94
C VAL A 32 -8.02 -15.11 -7.70
N LEU A 33 -8.44 -13.90 -7.33
CA LEU A 33 -7.55 -12.82 -6.92
C LEU A 33 -7.24 -12.95 -5.43
N TYR A 34 -5.96 -13.04 -5.11
CA TYR A 34 -5.39 -13.07 -3.77
C TYR A 34 -4.86 -11.68 -3.40
N PRO A 35 -5.62 -10.86 -2.65
CA PRO A 35 -5.27 -9.47 -2.36
C PRO A 35 -3.93 -9.35 -1.62
N GLU A 36 -3.60 -10.28 -0.73
CA GLU A 36 -2.35 -10.25 0.03
C GLU A 36 -1.09 -10.37 -0.82
N ARG A 37 -1.21 -10.88 -2.04
CA ARG A 37 -0.09 -10.96 -2.99
C ARG A 37 0.03 -9.70 -3.83
N VAL A 38 -0.92 -8.78 -3.79
CA VAL A 38 -0.91 -7.58 -4.64
C VAL A 38 0.23 -6.65 -4.26
N LYS A 39 0.95 -6.16 -5.28
CA LYS A 39 2.02 -5.18 -5.13
C LYS A 39 1.59 -3.83 -5.74
N VAL A 40 1.31 -2.86 -4.88
CA VAL A 40 0.83 -1.52 -5.28
C VAL A 40 1.98 -0.55 -5.56
N SER A 41 3.15 -0.75 -4.94
CA SER A 41 4.37 0.02 -5.22
C SER A 41 5.59 -0.88 -5.26
N LYS A 42 6.59 -0.45 -6.03
CA LYS A 42 7.90 -1.09 -6.12
C LYS A 42 8.97 -0.02 -6.15
N GLY A 43 10.01 -0.17 -5.36
CA GLY A 43 11.15 0.74 -5.39
C GLY A 43 12.25 0.36 -4.43
N TRP A 44 13.22 1.26 -4.25
CA TRP A 44 14.48 0.99 -3.57
C TRP A 44 14.50 1.40 -2.10
N LEU A 45 13.44 2.08 -1.62
CA LEU A 45 13.35 2.40 -0.21
C LEU A 45 13.15 1.13 0.61
N VAL A 46 13.80 1.05 1.76
CA VAL A 46 13.57 -0.05 2.70
C VAL A 46 12.10 -0.01 3.16
N GLY A 47 11.45 -1.16 3.11
CA GLY A 47 10.04 -1.31 3.46
C GLY A 47 9.78 -1.18 4.96
N LEU A 48 8.54 -1.45 5.35
CA LEU A 48 8.15 -1.53 6.75
C LEU A 48 8.76 -2.77 7.41
N GLU A 49 9.27 -2.59 8.62
CA GLU A 49 9.72 -3.67 9.49
C GLU A 49 8.69 -3.91 10.59
N GLN A 50 8.32 -5.19 10.79
CA GLN A 50 7.30 -5.61 11.77
C GLN A 50 5.99 -4.81 11.69
N GLY A 51 5.55 -4.51 10.47
CA GLY A 51 4.30 -3.81 10.22
C GLY A 51 3.10 -4.63 10.71
N LEU A 52 2.20 -4.00 11.45
CA LEU A 52 0.94 -4.58 11.94
C LEU A 52 -0.18 -3.58 11.72
N ALA A 53 -1.35 -4.06 11.31
CA ALA A 53 -2.57 -3.26 11.24
C ALA A 53 -3.65 -3.88 12.12
N VAL A 54 -4.26 -3.07 12.99
CA VAL A 54 -5.30 -3.45 13.93
C VAL A 54 -6.50 -2.52 13.74
N ARG A 55 -7.70 -3.09 13.70
CA ARG A 55 -8.92 -2.32 13.61
C ARG A 55 -9.37 -1.86 14.99
N GLU A 56 -9.61 -0.56 15.13
CA GLU A 56 -10.09 0.11 16.32
C GLU A 56 -11.42 0.81 15.98
N GLY A 57 -12.50 0.03 15.90
CA GLY A 57 -13.82 0.53 15.49
C GLY A 57 -13.87 0.94 14.01
N ALA A 58 -14.08 2.24 13.76
CA ALA A 58 -14.06 2.83 12.41
C ALA A 58 -12.66 3.22 11.92
N SER A 59 -11.66 3.14 12.80
CA SER A 59 -10.29 3.50 12.52
C SER A 59 -9.42 2.26 12.35
N ILE A 60 -8.36 2.37 11.56
CA ILE A 60 -7.32 1.35 11.44
C ILE A 60 -6.03 1.92 11.99
N ARG A 61 -5.49 1.29 13.02
CA ARG A 61 -4.19 1.61 13.59
C ARG A 61 -3.13 0.74 12.95
N ILE A 62 -2.16 1.37 12.32
CA ILE A 62 -0.99 0.75 11.72
C ILE A 62 0.22 1.08 12.59
N THR A 63 0.99 0.06 12.97
CA THR A 63 2.22 0.21 13.74
C THR A 63 3.38 -0.47 13.01
N TRP A 64 4.58 0.04 13.19
CA TRP A 64 5.81 -0.55 12.65
C TRP A 64 6.98 -0.25 13.57
N GLN A 65 8.03 -1.05 13.45
CA GLN A 65 9.29 -0.75 14.10
C GLN A 65 10.01 0.35 13.30
N PRO A 66 10.38 1.49 13.93
CA PRO A 66 11.17 2.50 13.26
C PRO A 66 12.50 1.90 12.81
N ASN A 67 12.69 1.85 11.49
CA ASN A 67 13.88 1.33 10.83
C ASN A 67 14.57 2.43 10.00
N ALA A 68 14.49 3.66 10.47
CA ALA A 68 15.27 4.75 9.90
C ALA A 68 16.77 4.43 10.01
N TRP A 69 17.54 4.90 9.04
CA TRP A 69 18.99 4.64 8.91
C TRP A 69 19.37 3.20 8.58
N GLN A 70 18.40 2.30 8.38
CA GLN A 70 18.66 1.00 7.76
C GLN A 70 18.57 1.14 6.23
N GLY A 71 19.67 0.82 5.53
CA GLY A 71 19.73 0.90 4.07
C GLY A 71 19.41 2.31 3.56
N SER A 72 18.31 2.44 2.81
CA SER A 72 17.83 3.69 2.22
C SER A 72 16.77 4.43 3.06
N GLY A 73 16.41 3.92 4.25
CA GLY A 73 15.36 4.49 5.08
C GLY A 73 15.77 5.79 5.78
N ARG A 74 14.93 6.82 5.68
CA ARG A 74 15.12 8.10 6.39
C ARG A 74 13.97 8.38 7.35
N ASP A 75 14.26 9.18 8.37
CA ASP A 75 13.26 9.60 9.36
C ASP A 75 12.10 10.39 8.74
N GLU A 76 12.37 11.12 7.66
CA GLU A 76 11.43 11.97 6.94
C GLU A 76 10.59 11.23 5.89
N ASP A 77 10.88 9.95 5.65
CA ASP A 77 10.06 9.13 4.76
C ASP A 77 8.63 9.08 5.32
N SER A 78 7.65 9.31 4.47
CA SER A 78 6.25 9.35 4.88
C SER A 78 5.57 8.04 4.53
N LEU A 79 4.59 7.64 5.35
CA LEU A 79 3.84 6.42 5.09
C LEU A 79 2.81 6.65 3.97
N PHE A 80 2.81 5.75 3.00
CA PHE A 80 1.79 5.61 1.97
C PHE A 80 0.90 4.41 2.32
N VAL A 81 -0.42 4.63 2.41
CA VAL A 81 -1.38 3.58 2.78
C VAL A 81 -2.50 3.50 1.77
N ILE A 82 -2.89 2.28 1.39
CA ILE A 82 -4.11 1.99 0.65
C ILE A 82 -4.95 1.03 1.47
N ALA A 83 -6.17 1.42 1.82
CA ALA A 83 -7.19 0.53 2.36
C ALA A 83 -8.15 0.13 1.23
N TYR A 84 -8.34 -1.16 1.04
CA TYR A 84 -9.20 -1.72 0.00
C TYR A 84 -10.26 -2.63 0.61
N ALA A 85 -11.54 -2.30 0.39
CA ALA A 85 -12.67 -3.12 0.79
C ALA A 85 -13.26 -3.84 -0.44
N PRO A 86 -12.96 -5.13 -0.68
CA PRO A 86 -13.44 -5.84 -1.87
C PRO A 86 -14.95 -5.98 -1.93
N GLY A 87 -15.62 -6.15 -0.77
CA GLY A 87 -17.08 -6.32 -0.72
C GLY A 87 -17.84 -5.10 -1.24
N SER A 88 -17.38 -3.90 -0.90
CA SER A 88 -17.97 -2.63 -1.34
C SER A 88 -17.24 -1.99 -2.53
N LYS A 89 -16.17 -2.62 -3.02
CA LYS A 89 -15.27 -2.12 -4.08
C LYS A 89 -14.71 -0.71 -3.81
N ARG A 90 -14.55 -0.35 -2.53
CA ARG A 90 -14.04 0.96 -2.12
C ARG A 90 -12.54 0.93 -1.89
N VAL A 91 -11.89 2.03 -2.23
CA VAL A 91 -10.46 2.27 -2.02
C VAL A 91 -10.30 3.60 -1.31
N TYR A 92 -9.51 3.62 -0.24
CA TYR A 92 -9.07 4.83 0.42
C TYR A 92 -7.55 4.89 0.36
N THR A 93 -7.00 6.05 -0.01
CA THR A 93 -5.56 6.24 -0.18
C THR A 93 -5.09 7.39 0.69
N LEU A 94 -4.14 7.10 1.60
CA LEU A 94 -3.41 8.10 2.35
C LEU A 94 -2.04 8.30 1.70
N TYR A 95 -1.85 9.45 1.06
CA TYR A 95 -0.60 9.70 0.34
C TYR A 95 0.51 10.23 1.23
N LYS A 96 0.21 11.03 2.26
CA LYS A 96 1.19 11.66 3.16
C LYS A 96 0.85 11.32 4.62
N GLY A 97 1.02 10.06 5.00
CA GLY A 97 0.88 9.63 6.38
C GLY A 97 2.02 10.14 7.25
N ASN A 98 2.05 9.66 8.48
CA ASN A 98 3.08 9.92 9.46
C ASN A 98 4.46 9.49 8.95
N TYR A 99 5.46 10.16 9.49
CA TYR A 99 6.86 9.90 9.22
C TYR A 99 7.30 8.53 9.75
N ARG A 100 8.29 7.90 9.09
CA ARG A 100 8.87 6.61 9.47
C ARG A 100 9.28 6.56 10.94
N LYS A 101 9.84 7.65 11.47
CA LYS A 101 10.23 7.75 12.88
C LYS A 101 9.08 7.65 13.90
N ALA A 102 7.85 7.91 13.46
CA ALA A 102 6.69 7.91 14.36
C ALA A 102 6.30 6.50 14.83
N GLY A 103 6.56 5.47 14.02
CA GLY A 103 6.21 4.08 14.35
C GLY A 103 4.71 3.76 14.38
N VAL A 104 3.85 4.75 14.11
CA VAL A 104 2.40 4.61 14.18
C VAL A 104 1.68 5.53 13.19
N GLN A 105 0.59 5.03 12.60
CA GLN A 105 -0.38 5.76 11.79
C GLN A 105 -1.79 5.32 12.20
N VAL A 106 -2.69 6.28 12.41
CA VAL A 106 -4.12 6.01 12.58
C VAL A 106 -4.84 6.46 11.31
N LEU A 107 -5.68 5.59 10.75
CA LEU A 107 -6.42 5.82 9.52
C LEU A 107 -7.91 5.83 9.84
N ASP A 108 -8.52 7.01 9.81
CA ASP A 108 -9.97 7.16 9.96
C ASP A 108 -10.64 6.95 8.59
N LEU A 109 -11.32 5.82 8.43
CA LEU A 109 -12.00 5.52 7.17
C LEU A 109 -13.34 6.27 7.11
N PRO A 110 -13.67 6.93 5.99
CA PRO A 110 -14.93 7.65 5.83
C PRO A 110 -16.11 6.71 5.52
N TRP A 111 -16.00 5.43 5.86
CA TRP A 111 -16.99 4.39 5.54
C TRP A 111 -17.73 3.98 6.81
N SER A 112 -19.04 3.77 6.72
CA SER A 112 -19.85 3.35 7.88
C SER A 112 -19.98 1.82 7.92
N GLU A 113 -20.17 1.25 9.11
CA GLU A 113 -20.63 -0.14 9.27
C GLU A 113 -22.01 -0.31 8.58
N PRO A 114 -22.29 -1.41 7.84
CA PRO A 114 -21.51 -2.65 7.66
C PRO A 114 -20.55 -2.61 6.45
N GLU A 115 -20.40 -1.48 5.77
CA GLU A 115 -19.66 -1.34 4.50
C GLU A 115 -18.14 -1.53 4.64
N LEU A 116 -17.62 -1.42 5.86
CA LEU A 116 -16.21 -1.70 6.18
C LEU A 116 -15.88 -3.17 5.94
N GLY A 117 -16.80 -4.09 6.23
CA GLY A 117 -16.63 -5.52 5.97
C GLY A 117 -15.21 -6.01 6.26
N GLN A 118 -14.60 -6.63 5.23
CA GLN A 118 -13.19 -7.02 5.21
C GLN A 118 -12.38 -5.93 4.51
N VAL A 119 -11.36 -5.38 5.16
CA VAL A 119 -10.45 -4.39 4.58
C VAL A 119 -9.05 -4.98 4.46
N PHE A 120 -8.45 -4.85 3.28
CA PHE A 120 -7.05 -5.13 3.06
C PHE A 120 -6.26 -3.84 3.13
N VAL A 121 -5.18 -3.84 3.92
CA VAL A 121 -4.34 -2.66 4.11
C VAL A 121 -2.97 -2.88 3.50
N TYR A 122 -2.68 -2.09 2.47
CA TYR A 122 -1.38 -2.04 1.82
C TYR A 122 -0.62 -0.83 2.31
N VAL A 123 0.67 -1.02 2.60
CA VAL A 123 1.54 0.02 3.11
C VAL A 123 2.86 0.03 2.37
N ALA A 124 3.39 1.22 2.17
CA ALA A 124 4.73 1.45 1.65
C ALA A 124 5.28 2.74 2.27
N PHE A 125 6.60 2.90 2.30
CA PHE A 125 7.19 4.21 2.51
C PHE A 125 7.34 4.94 1.19
N TYR A 126 7.19 6.26 1.22
CA TYR A 126 7.57 7.10 0.10
C TYR A 126 8.39 8.30 0.58
N ALA A 127 9.41 8.62 -0.20
CA ALA A 127 10.22 9.81 -0.04
C ALA A 127 9.92 10.75 -1.21
N GLN A 128 9.91 12.05 -0.94
CA GLN A 128 9.80 13.07 -1.97
C GLN A 128 10.96 14.04 -1.86
N ASP A 129 11.86 13.99 -2.84
CA ASP A 129 12.95 14.95 -2.99
C ASP A 129 12.67 15.81 -4.23
N GLY A 130 12.16 17.02 -3.99
CA GLY A 130 11.67 17.92 -5.03
C GLY A 130 10.58 17.28 -5.91
N CYS A 131 10.91 17.04 -7.18
CA CYS A 131 10.03 16.42 -8.17
C CYS A 131 10.16 14.88 -8.24
N VAL A 132 11.16 14.30 -7.58
CA VAL A 132 11.41 12.86 -7.59
C VAL A 132 10.66 12.23 -6.43
N ARG A 133 9.88 11.18 -6.74
CA ARG A 133 9.17 10.37 -5.76
C ARG A 133 9.74 8.97 -5.79
N GLU A 134 10.21 8.50 -4.65
CA GLU A 134 10.71 7.15 -4.46
C GLU A 134 9.80 6.40 -3.50
N PHE A 135 9.61 5.11 -3.75
CA PHE A 135 8.76 4.25 -2.94
C PHE A 135 9.55 3.05 -2.43
N SER A 136 9.07 2.46 -1.34
CA SER A 136 9.43 1.10 -0.97
C SER A 136 8.57 0.11 -1.75
N ASP A 137 8.98 -1.15 -1.70
CA ASP A 137 8.09 -2.24 -2.01
C ASP A 137 6.90 -2.22 -1.04
N SER A 138 5.68 -2.28 -1.59
CA SER A 138 4.48 -2.34 -0.76
C SER A 138 4.29 -3.73 -0.16
N ILE A 139 3.79 -3.78 1.07
CA ILE A 139 3.35 -5.02 1.73
C ILE A 139 1.87 -4.94 2.06
N CYS A 140 1.19 -6.08 2.04
CA CYS A 140 -0.16 -6.21 2.58
C CYS A 140 -0.05 -6.63 4.06
N LEU A 141 -0.57 -5.81 4.97
CA LEU A 141 -0.58 -6.09 6.41
C LEU A 141 -1.67 -7.09 6.82
N GLY A 142 -2.48 -7.53 5.86
CA GLY A 142 -3.50 -8.55 6.03
C GLY A 142 -4.91 -7.98 5.96
N LYS A 143 -5.82 -8.81 6.46
CA LYS A 143 -7.27 -8.62 6.43
C LYS A 143 -7.75 -8.19 7.82
N ILE A 144 -8.44 -7.05 7.89
CA ILE A 144 -8.94 -6.39 9.11
C ILE A 144 -10.42 -6.03 9.00
#